data_AF-A0A942EM79-F1
#
_entry.id   AF-A0A942EM79-F1
#
_cell.length_a   1.000
_cell.length_b   1.000
_cell.length_c   1.000
_cell.angle_alpha   90.00
_cell.angle_beta   90.00
_cell.angle_gamma   90.00
#
_symmetry.space_group_name_H-M   'P 1'
#
loop_
_entity.id
_entity.type
_entity.pdbx_description
1 polymer ?
#
loop_
_entity_poly.entity_id
_entity_poly.type
_entity_poly.pdbx_seq_one_letter_code
_entity_poly.pdbx_strand_id
1 'polypeptide(L)'
;MTTNFHNQPIELIEAELRHRMEKVVRIVRNKVVSLISTKVGVTIGPKGGKKKIRSLPGEPPRLDTGQLRRSIATQVSQEGNDIVGRIGTNVYYAKYLENPLGLNRQFLTPAAQQTLNQVRAILEAPM
;
A
#
# COMPACT_ATOMS: atom_id res chain seq x y z
N MET A 1 -16.60 22.51 -36.25
CA MET A 1 -16.12 21.89 -34.99
C MET A 1 -15.04 20.90 -35.37
N THR A 2 -13.79 21.35 -35.44
CA THR A 2 -12.63 20.54 -35.83
C THR A 2 -12.18 19.73 -34.62
N THR A 3 -12.48 18.43 -34.61
CA THR A 3 -11.89 17.47 -33.68
C THR A 3 -10.39 17.36 -33.99
N ASN A 4 -9.55 17.78 -33.04
CA ASN A 4 -8.08 17.68 -33.15
C ASN A 4 -7.65 16.21 -33.12
N PHE A 5 -7.63 15.55 -34.28
CA PHE A 5 -7.20 14.16 -34.43
C PHE A 5 -5.72 13.92 -34.08
N HIS A 6 -4.90 14.98 -33.98
CA HIS A 6 -3.45 14.87 -33.78
C HIS A 6 -3.02 14.44 -32.36
N ASN A 7 -3.85 14.67 -31.34
CA ASN A 7 -3.51 14.34 -29.94
C ASN A 7 -4.08 12.99 -29.46
N GLN A 8 -4.91 12.33 -30.27
CA GLN A 8 -5.62 11.11 -29.88
C GLN A 8 -4.68 9.95 -29.46
N PRO A 9 -3.53 9.70 -30.12
CA PRO A 9 -2.64 8.61 -29.72
C PRO A 9 -1.96 8.83 -28.37
N ILE A 10 -1.62 10.08 -28.04
CA ILE A 10 -0.95 10.43 -26.78
C ILE A 10 -1.92 10.23 -25.62
N GLU A 11 -3.15 10.73 -25.77
CA GLU A 11 -4.21 10.58 -24.77
C GLU A 11 -4.51 9.09 -24.48
N LEU A 12 -4.48 8.23 -25.50
CA LEU A 12 -4.65 6.78 -25.33
C LEU A 12 -3.50 6.13 -24.55
N ILE A 13 -2.26 6.51 -24.83
CA ILE A 13 -1.09 6.03 -24.10
C ILE A 13 -1.16 6.48 -22.63
N GLU A 14 -1.49 7.75 -22.37
CA GLU A 14 -1.63 8.27 -21.02
C GLU A 14 -2.75 7.56 -20.24
N ALA A 15 -3.89 7.31 -20.88
CA ALA A 15 -5.00 6.58 -20.29
C ALA A 15 -4.60 5.14 -19.93
N GLU A 16 -3.88 4.44 -20.80
CA GLU A 16 -3.41 3.07 -20.53
C GLU A 16 -2.35 3.05 -19.43
N LEU A 17 -1.39 3.98 -19.44
CA LEU A 17 -0.38 4.10 -18.38
C LEU A 17 -1.03 4.40 -17.02
N ARG A 18 -2.06 5.26 -16.99
CA ARG A 18 -2.86 5.54 -15.79
C ARG A 18 -3.55 4.27 -15.30
N HIS A 19 -4.21 3.53 -16.18
CA HIS A 19 -4.88 2.28 -15.85
C HIS A 19 -3.92 1.23 -15.28
N ARG A 20 -2.73 1.10 -15.88
CA ARG A 20 -1.66 0.23 -15.34
C ARG A 20 -1.22 0.67 -13.95
N MET A 21 -1.01 1.97 -13.74
CA MET A 21 -0.64 2.50 -12.43
C MET A 21 -1.73 2.25 -11.38
N GLU A 22 -3.01 2.39 -11.73
CA GLU A 22 -4.15 2.06 -10.86
C GLU A 22 -4.14 0.58 -10.45
N LYS A 23 -3.86 -0.33 -11.39
CA LYS A 23 -3.69 -1.76 -11.07
C LYS A 23 -2.51 -2.00 -10.13
N VAL A 24 -1.37 -1.34 -10.38
CA VAL A 24 -0.16 -1.43 -9.55
C VAL A 24 -0.44 -1.00 -8.11
N VAL A 25 -0.99 0.21 -7.90
CA VAL A 25 -1.25 0.70 -6.54
C VAL A 25 -2.25 -0.17 -5.81
N ARG A 26 -3.25 -0.73 -6.53
CA ARG A 26 -4.23 -1.66 -5.95
C ARG A 26 -3.59 -2.95 -5.46
N ILE A 27 -2.68 -3.55 -6.23
CA ILE A 27 -1.98 -4.78 -5.82
C ILE A 27 -1.14 -4.56 -4.58
N VAL A 28 -0.31 -3.51 -4.59
CA VAL A 28 0.55 -3.19 -3.45
C VAL A 28 -0.30 -2.88 -2.22
N ARG A 29 -1.38 -2.09 -2.38
CA ARG A 29 -2.34 -1.80 -1.30
C ARG A 29 -2.94 -3.07 -0.72
N ASN A 30 -3.39 -3.99 -1.55
CA ASN A 30 -3.98 -5.26 -1.10
C ASN A 30 -2.95 -6.08 -0.32
N LYS A 31 -1.69 -6.06 -0.75
CA LYS A 31 -0.61 -6.71 -0.03
C LYS A 31 -0.34 -6.06 1.33
N VAL A 32 -0.29 -4.73 1.40
CA VAL A 32 -0.21 -3.97 2.66
C VAL A 32 -1.34 -4.39 3.60
N VAL A 33 -2.58 -4.35 3.12
CA VAL A 33 -3.78 -4.72 3.90
C VAL A 33 -3.68 -6.15 4.40
N SER A 34 -3.20 -7.09 3.58
CA SER A 34 -3.00 -8.48 3.96
C SER A 34 -2.00 -8.61 5.12
N LEU A 35 -0.83 -7.96 5.03
CA LEU A 35 0.21 -8.02 6.07
C LEU A 35 -0.29 -7.51 7.44
N ILE A 36 -1.13 -6.47 7.45
CA ILE A 36 -1.64 -5.86 8.70
C ILE A 36 -2.99 -6.42 9.16
N SER A 37 -3.50 -7.48 8.52
CA SER A 37 -4.79 -8.09 8.86
C SER A 37 -4.69 -9.21 9.91
N THR A 38 -3.48 -9.63 10.28
CA THR A 38 -3.27 -10.66 11.32
C THR A 38 -3.79 -10.16 12.66
N LYS A 39 -4.83 -10.80 13.21
CA LYS A 39 -5.47 -10.38 14.48
C LYS A 39 -4.48 -10.38 15.64
N VAL A 40 -4.62 -9.39 16.53
CA VAL A 40 -3.91 -9.37 17.81
C VAL A 40 -4.38 -10.57 18.65
N GLY A 41 -3.44 -11.29 19.26
CA GLY A 41 -3.76 -12.35 20.20
C GLY A 41 -4.18 -11.76 21.54
N VAL A 42 -4.94 -12.51 22.35
CA VAL A 42 -5.31 -12.11 23.70
C VAL A 42 -5.03 -13.26 24.65
N THR A 43 -4.36 -12.99 25.76
CA THR A 43 -4.15 -13.93 26.86
C THR A 43 -4.73 -13.37 28.16
N ILE A 44 -5.01 -14.27 29.11
CA ILE A 44 -5.45 -13.90 30.46
C ILE A 44 -4.20 -13.77 31.33
N GLY A 45 -4.03 -12.61 31.96
CA GLY A 45 -2.93 -12.37 32.88
C GLY A 45 -3.16 -13.00 34.26
N PRO A 46 -2.14 -13.03 35.13
CA PRO A 46 -2.22 -13.66 36.45
C PRO A 46 -3.34 -13.10 37.35
N LYS A 47 -3.74 -11.84 37.12
CA LYS A 47 -4.82 -11.14 37.85
C LYS A 47 -6.15 -11.12 37.08
N GLY A 48 -6.35 -12.00 36.09
CA GLY A 48 -7.57 -12.08 35.28
C GLY A 48 -7.71 -11.03 34.18
N GLY A 49 -6.80 -10.04 34.10
CA GLY A 49 -6.84 -9.01 33.06
C GLY A 49 -6.46 -9.53 31.67
N LYS A 50 -7.14 -9.06 30.61
CA LYS A 50 -6.80 -9.39 29.21
C LYS A 50 -5.51 -8.66 28.78
N LYS A 51 -4.49 -9.41 28.37
CA LYS A 51 -3.23 -8.90 27.80
C LYS A 51 -3.21 -9.14 26.29
N LYS A 52 -2.94 -8.08 25.51
CA LYS A 52 -2.80 -8.17 24.05
C LYS A 52 -1.41 -8.66 23.66
N ILE A 53 -1.33 -9.67 22.79
CA ILE A 53 -0.09 -10.16 22.17
C ILE A 53 0.12 -9.41 20.86
N ARG A 54 1.03 -8.43 20.90
CA ARG A 54 1.46 -7.63 19.73
C ARG A 54 2.47 -8.41 18.88
N SER A 55 2.71 -7.95 17.65
CA SER A 55 3.78 -8.49 16.80
C SER A 55 5.18 -8.18 17.33
N LEU A 56 6.13 -9.02 16.96
CA LEU A 56 7.55 -8.83 17.26
C LEU A 56 8.18 -7.74 16.36
N PRO A 57 9.32 -7.16 16.74
CA PRO A 57 10.14 -6.40 15.80
C PRO A 57 10.49 -7.25 14.56
N GLY A 58 10.45 -6.66 13.37
CA GLY A 58 10.57 -7.31 12.07
C GLY A 58 9.25 -7.86 11.52
N GLU A 59 8.23 -8.08 12.35
CA GLU A 59 6.91 -8.52 11.90
C GLU A 59 5.99 -7.31 11.62
N PRO A 60 5.11 -7.39 10.61
CA PRO A 60 4.07 -6.39 10.40
C PRO A 60 3.19 -6.17 11.64
N PRO A 61 2.56 -4.99 11.80
CA PRO A 61 1.69 -4.70 12.93
C PRO A 61 0.44 -5.59 12.88
N ARG A 62 0.08 -6.19 14.03
CA ARG A 62 -1.17 -6.94 14.17
C ARG A 62 -2.39 -6.02 14.22
N LEU A 63 -3.51 -6.53 13.70
CA LEU A 63 -4.80 -5.88 13.69
C LEU A 63 -5.39 -5.81 15.12
N ASP A 64 -5.45 -4.60 15.67
CA ASP A 64 -6.10 -4.30 16.94
C ASP A 64 -7.48 -3.64 16.74
N THR A 65 -7.53 -2.32 16.53
CA THR A 65 -8.77 -1.57 16.29
C THR A 65 -9.17 -1.46 14.80
N GLY A 66 -8.27 -1.89 13.91
CA GLY A 66 -8.43 -1.73 12.46
C GLY A 66 -8.32 -0.31 11.93
N GLN A 67 -7.93 0.67 12.74
CA GLN A 67 -7.72 2.05 12.29
C GLN A 67 -6.65 2.12 11.20
N LEU A 68 -5.45 1.57 11.45
CA LEU A 68 -4.37 1.54 10.45
C LEU A 68 -4.84 0.88 9.14
N ARG A 69 -5.43 -0.31 9.22
CA ARG A 69 -5.94 -1.05 8.06
C ARG A 69 -6.93 -0.24 7.23
N ARG A 70 -7.90 0.41 7.88
CA ARG A 70 -8.92 1.21 7.18
C ARG A 70 -8.36 2.49 6.57
N SER A 71 -7.30 3.03 7.14
CA SER A 71 -6.67 4.28 6.68
C SER A 71 -5.73 4.12 5.48
N ILE A 72 -5.44 2.88 5.04
CA ILE A 72 -4.57 2.66 3.88
C ILE A 72 -5.29 3.14 2.61
N ALA A 73 -4.76 4.21 2.03
CA ALA A 73 -5.27 4.86 0.85
C ALA A 73 -4.27 4.80 -0.30
N THR A 74 -4.78 4.98 -1.52
CA THR A 74 -4.00 5.03 -2.76
C THR A 74 -4.38 6.26 -3.54
N GLN A 75 -3.43 6.82 -4.27
CA GLN A 75 -3.65 7.95 -5.17
C GLN A 75 -2.83 7.74 -6.44
N VAL A 76 -3.41 8.05 -7.59
CA VAL A 76 -2.69 8.11 -8.87
C VAL A 76 -2.84 9.52 -9.41
N SER A 77 -1.72 10.18 -9.65
CA SER A 77 -1.67 11.55 -10.18
C SER A 77 -0.67 11.64 -11.33
N GLN A 78 -0.84 12.65 -12.16
CA GLN A 78 0.14 13.03 -13.17
C GLN A 78 0.97 14.18 -12.62
N GLU A 79 2.29 14.05 -12.69
CA GLU A 79 3.26 15.02 -12.19
C GLU A 79 4.26 15.32 -13.30
N GLY A 80 4.02 16.41 -14.02
CA GLY A 80 4.73 16.67 -15.26
C GLY A 80 4.47 15.56 -16.28
N ASN A 81 5.54 14.88 -16.69
CA ASN A 81 5.48 13.78 -17.66
C ASN A 81 5.34 12.40 -17.01
N ASP A 82 5.31 12.33 -15.67
CA ASP A 82 5.26 11.08 -14.94
C ASP A 82 3.85 10.78 -14.43
N ILE A 83 3.46 9.51 -14.47
CA ILE A 83 2.31 9.00 -13.73
C ILE A 83 2.81 8.40 -12.43
N VAL A 84 2.40 8.99 -11.30
CA VAL A 84 2.87 8.64 -9.97
C VAL A 84 1.76 7.94 -9.19
N GLY A 85 2.06 6.73 -8.71
CA GLY A 85 1.23 5.99 -7.77
C GLY A 85 1.72 6.17 -6.33
N ARG A 86 0.86 6.66 -5.43
CA ARG A 86 1.14 6.79 -4.00
C ARG A 86 0.28 5.84 -3.18
N ILE A 87 0.88 5.31 -2.11
CA ILE A 87 0.23 4.43 -1.14
C ILE A 87 0.67 4.86 0.24
N GLY A 88 -0.28 5.04 1.15
CA GLY A 88 0.05 5.51 2.49
C GLY A 88 -1.14 5.51 3.42
N THR A 89 -0.94 6.19 4.55
CA THR A 89 -1.93 6.36 5.61
C THR A 89 -1.73 7.72 6.27
N ASN A 90 -2.83 8.31 6.73
CA ASN A 90 -2.82 9.53 7.54
C ASN A 90 -2.69 9.26 9.05
N VAL A 91 -2.56 8.00 9.46
CA VAL A 91 -2.46 7.63 10.87
C VAL A 91 -1.07 7.96 11.39
N TYR A 92 -1.00 8.90 12.32
CA TYR A 92 0.25 9.46 12.85
C TYR A 92 1.25 8.38 13.32
N TYR A 93 0.78 7.32 13.98
CA TYR A 93 1.67 6.29 14.52
C TYR A 93 2.31 5.38 13.45
N ALA A 94 1.80 5.40 12.21
CA ALA A 94 2.32 4.59 11.12
C ALA A 94 3.80 4.89 10.83
N LYS A 95 4.21 6.15 10.94
CA LYS A 95 5.61 6.55 10.74
C LYS A 95 6.58 5.86 11.71
N TYR A 96 6.16 5.59 12.94
CA TYR A 96 6.99 4.89 13.93
C TYR A 96 7.05 3.39 13.71
N LEU A 97 6.04 2.81 13.05
CA LEU A 97 6.03 1.41 12.65
C LEU A 97 6.98 1.17 11.47
N GLU A 98 7.00 2.08 10.50
CA GLU A 98 7.87 2.00 9.32
C GLU A 98 9.34 2.31 9.61
N ASN A 99 9.64 3.01 10.71
CA ASN A 99 11.01 3.32 11.09
C ASN A 99 11.76 2.07 11.64
N PRO A 100 12.85 1.60 10.99
CA PRO A 100 13.65 0.49 11.49
C PRO A 100 14.31 0.78 12.85
N LEU A 101 14.62 2.04 13.15
CA LEU A 101 15.17 2.48 14.44
C LEU A 101 14.08 2.69 15.51
N GLY A 102 12.81 2.61 15.11
CA GLY A 102 11.65 2.78 15.98
C GLY A 102 11.09 1.44 16.45
N LEU A 103 9.81 1.18 16.14
CA LEU A 103 9.16 -0.08 16.50
C LEU A 103 9.54 -1.24 15.57
N ASN A 104 10.16 -0.95 14.42
CA ASN A 104 10.56 -1.92 13.41
C ASN A 104 9.43 -2.89 13.05
N ARG A 105 8.28 -2.38 12.61
CA ARG A 105 7.11 -3.16 12.20
C ARG A 105 6.64 -2.68 10.84
N GLN A 106 7.55 -2.75 9.88
CA GLN A 106 7.31 -2.25 8.52
C GLN A 106 6.20 -3.06 7.84
N PHE A 107 5.39 -2.38 7.03
CA PHE A 107 4.31 -3.01 6.27
C PHE A 107 4.21 -2.48 4.84
N LEU A 108 4.61 -1.23 4.58
CA LEU A 108 4.69 -0.66 3.23
C LEU A 108 5.86 -1.23 2.44
N THR A 109 7.08 -1.14 2.99
CA THR A 109 8.30 -1.65 2.34
C THR A 109 8.22 -3.13 1.99
N PRO A 110 7.91 -4.05 2.93
CA PRO A 110 7.81 -5.47 2.59
C PRO A 110 6.67 -5.76 1.62
N ALA A 111 5.57 -5.00 1.65
CA ALA A 111 4.50 -5.17 0.67
C ALA A 111 4.99 -4.84 -0.74
N ALA A 112 5.64 -3.70 -0.93
CA ALA A 112 6.20 -3.29 -2.22
C ALA A 112 7.19 -4.32 -2.77
N GLN A 113 8.13 -4.77 -1.93
CA GLN A 113 9.12 -5.80 -2.28
C GLN A 113 8.46 -7.12 -2.71
N GLN A 114 7.49 -7.60 -1.92
CA GLN A 114 6.81 -8.87 -2.21
C GLN A 114 5.92 -8.82 -3.46
N THR A 115 5.55 -7.63 -3.93
CA THR A 115 4.75 -7.45 -5.16
C THR A 115 5.57 -7.07 -6.38
N LEU A 116 6.89 -6.92 -6.27
CA LEU A 116 7.74 -6.33 -7.32
C LEU A 116 7.57 -7.03 -8.69
N ASN A 117 7.51 -8.36 -8.71
CA ASN A 117 7.34 -9.11 -9.96
C ASN A 117 5.97 -8.87 -10.62
N GLN A 118 4.90 -8.74 -9.82
CA GLN A 118 3.56 -8.45 -10.33
C GLN A 118 3.47 -7.01 -10.86
N VAL A 119 4.10 -6.08 -10.15
CA VAL A 119 4.18 -4.68 -10.58
C VAL A 119 4.91 -4.58 -11.92
N ARG A 120 6.07 -5.24 -12.02
CA ARG A 120 6.85 -5.30 -13.26
C ARG A 120 6.03 -5.84 -14.42
N ALA A 121 5.37 -6.99 -14.23
CA ALA A 121 4.54 -7.62 -15.26
C ALA A 121 3.41 -6.71 -15.77
N ILE A 122 2.84 -5.85 -14.93
CA ILE A 122 1.80 -4.90 -15.34
C ILE A 122 2.38 -3.73 -16.12
N LEU A 123 3.51 -3.18 -15.67
CA LEU A 123 4.12 -2.01 -16.29
C LEU A 123 4.75 -2.35 -17.64
N GLU A 124 5.37 -3.52 -17.76
CA GLU A 124 6.10 -3.99 -18.95
C GLU A 124 5.21 -4.75 -19.95
N ALA A 125 3.92 -4.90 -19.68
CA ALA A 125 3.01 -5.57 -20.61
C ALA A 125 3.01 -4.86 -21.98
N PRO A 126 2.93 -5.58 -23.12
CA PRO A 126 2.77 -4.94 -24.41
C PRO A 126 1.49 -4.10 -24.42
N MET A 127 1.56 -2.88 -24.99
CA MET A 127 0.40 -2.00 -25.22
C MET A 127 -0.31 -2.38 -26.51
#